data_AF-A0A1X7SM86-F1
#
_entry.id   AF-A0A1X7SM86-F1
#
_cell.length_a   1.000
_cell.length_b   1.000
_cell.length_c   1.000
_cell.angle_alpha   90.00
_cell.angle_beta   90.00
_cell.angle_gamma   90.00
#
_symmetry.space_group_name_H-M   'P 1'
#
loop_
_entity.id
_entity.type
_entity.pdbx_description
1 polymer ?
#
loop_
_entity_poly.entity_id
_entity_poly.type
_entity_poly.pdbx_seq_one_letter_code
_entity_poly.pdbx_strand_id
1 'polypeptide(L)'
;PDGVISCDCCGFGLIEVKCTYKYRNESPTCPEALADKNYFLKKDQSGKVSLDIKHKYHAQVQAQLSICERPYCDFICWTTEGIFVQRIAKDEDFLSKHLPQLKRYFIEYLLPEILTHRLLVSSEEPCSASINDVYCLCRKEEYGEMIACDNSSCTVEWFHMDCVKLNKAPKGKWFCPTCRKK
;
A
#
# COMPACT_ATOMS: atom_id res chain seq x y z
N PRO A 1 -3.92 -13.22 -5.07
CA PRO A 1 -4.05 -14.67 -4.80
C PRO A 1 -2.89 -15.38 -5.50
N ASP A 2 -2.37 -16.44 -4.88
CA ASP A 2 -1.29 -17.24 -5.45
C ASP A 2 -1.80 -18.20 -6.54
N GLY A 3 -3.11 -18.49 -6.56
CA GLY A 3 -3.76 -19.24 -7.61
C GLY A 3 -5.28 -19.08 -7.64
N VAL A 4 -5.89 -19.67 -8.66
CA VAL A 4 -7.35 -19.78 -8.82
C VAL A 4 -7.76 -21.24 -8.86
N ILE A 5 -8.93 -21.55 -8.32
CA ILE A 5 -9.49 -22.91 -8.28
C ILE A 5 -10.66 -22.98 -9.24
N SER A 6 -10.76 -24.10 -9.95
CA SER A 6 -11.97 -24.53 -10.65
C SER A 6 -12.31 -25.93 -10.14
N CYS A 7 -13.29 -26.05 -9.25
CA CYS A 7 -13.85 -27.36 -8.85
C CYS A 7 -15.24 -27.54 -9.42
N ASP A 8 -15.51 -28.70 -10.02
CA ASP A 8 -16.86 -29.08 -10.42
C ASP A 8 -17.85 -29.11 -9.23
N CYS A 9 -17.31 -29.38 -8.05
CA CYS A 9 -18.04 -29.52 -6.79
C CYS A 9 -18.37 -28.20 -6.07
N CYS A 10 -17.45 -27.23 -6.14
CA CYS A 10 -17.48 -26.01 -5.31
C CYS A 10 -17.47 -24.73 -6.14
N GLY A 11 -17.36 -24.84 -7.47
CA GLY A 11 -17.21 -23.72 -8.38
C GLY A 11 -15.80 -23.12 -8.35
N PHE A 12 -15.76 -21.81 -8.60
CA PHE A 12 -14.50 -21.07 -8.68
C PHE A 12 -14.08 -20.52 -7.32
N GLY A 13 -12.82 -20.72 -6.95
CA GLY A 13 -12.24 -20.25 -5.70
C GLY A 13 -10.85 -19.65 -5.90
N LEU A 14 -10.18 -19.31 -4.79
CA LEU A 14 -8.80 -18.82 -4.76
C LEU A 14 -7.88 -19.78 -4.01
N ILE A 15 -6.59 -19.68 -4.29
CA ILE A 15 -5.51 -20.30 -3.50
C ILE A 15 -4.63 -19.19 -2.94
N GLU A 16 -4.27 -19.33 -1.66
CA GLU A 16 -3.25 -18.50 -1.02
C GLU A 16 -2.29 -19.42 -0.24
N VAL A 17 -1.03 -19.45 -0.65
CA VAL A 17 0.03 -20.28 -0.07
C VAL A 17 0.94 -19.42 0.82
N LYS A 18 1.24 -19.94 2.01
CA LYS A 18 2.24 -19.37 2.90
C LYS A 18 3.24 -20.44 3.32
N CYS A 19 4.52 -20.12 3.17
CA CYS A 19 5.62 -20.95 3.64
C CYS A 19 6.22 -20.30 4.89
N THR A 20 6.20 -21.00 6.02
CA THR A 20 6.79 -20.49 7.27
C THR A 20 8.29 -20.75 7.27
N TYR A 21 9.12 -19.70 7.18
CA TYR A 21 10.57 -19.88 7.18
C TYR A 21 11.11 -20.42 8.50
N LYS A 22 10.58 -19.91 9.63
CA LYS A 22 11.01 -20.29 10.99
C LYS A 22 10.75 -21.76 11.30
N TYR A 23 9.61 -22.28 10.84
CA TYR A 23 9.16 -23.66 11.07
C TYR A 23 9.20 -24.49 9.78
N ARG A 24 10.08 -24.13 8.85
CA ARG A 24 10.10 -24.71 7.49
C ARG A 24 10.38 -26.22 7.47
N ASN A 25 11.09 -26.72 8.49
CA ASN A 25 11.47 -28.12 8.65
C ASN A 25 10.61 -28.84 9.69
N GLU A 26 9.48 -28.26 10.07
CA GLU A 26 8.55 -28.82 11.06
C GLU A 26 7.18 -29.00 10.43
N SER A 27 6.33 -29.80 11.06
CA SER A 27 4.91 -29.85 10.66
C SER A 27 4.29 -28.45 10.75
N PRO A 28 3.44 -28.02 9.80
CA PRO A 28 2.78 -26.71 9.84
C PRO A 28 1.98 -26.47 11.11
N THR A 29 1.59 -27.54 11.81
CA THR A 29 0.80 -27.53 13.04
C THR A 29 1.55 -28.14 14.23
N CYS A 30 2.89 -28.10 14.23
CA CYS A 30 3.66 -28.58 15.39
C CYS A 30 3.33 -27.75 16.66
N PRO A 31 3.40 -28.36 17.85
CA PRO A 31 3.10 -27.67 19.12
C PRO A 31 3.91 -26.38 19.31
N GLU A 32 5.18 -26.37 18.90
CA GLU A 32 6.10 -25.24 19.01
C GLU A 32 5.62 -24.06 18.17
N ALA A 33 5.21 -24.30 16.92
CA ALA A 33 4.67 -23.27 16.05
C ALA A 33 3.34 -22.73 16.57
N LEU A 34 2.45 -23.61 17.04
CA LEU A 34 1.14 -23.21 17.57
C LEU A 34 1.24 -22.45 18.91
N ALA A 35 2.29 -22.69 19.70
CA ALA A 35 2.59 -21.94 20.92
C ALA A 35 3.21 -20.55 20.64
N ASP A 36 3.76 -20.32 19.45
CA ASP A 36 4.35 -19.05 19.07
C ASP A 36 3.27 -17.98 18.83
N LYS A 37 3.34 -16.90 19.59
CA LYS A 37 2.40 -15.77 19.51
C LYS A 37 2.37 -15.14 18.12
N ASN A 38 3.51 -15.10 17.42
CA ASN A 38 3.63 -14.49 16.10
C ASN A 38 3.29 -15.46 14.96
N TYR A 39 3.02 -16.72 15.25
CA TYR A 39 2.59 -17.69 14.25
C TYR A 39 1.12 -17.46 13.89
N PHE A 40 0.81 -17.61 12.60
CA PHE A 40 -0.47 -17.24 12.04
C PHE A 40 -1.55 -18.32 12.20
N LEU A 41 -1.18 -19.58 12.43
CA LEU A 41 -2.13 -20.63 12.80
C LEU A 41 -2.27 -20.70 14.32
N LYS A 42 -3.50 -20.89 14.80
CA LYS A 42 -3.84 -21.07 16.21
C LYS A 42 -4.69 -22.30 16.40
N LYS A 43 -4.51 -22.94 17.55
CA LYS A 43 -5.34 -24.05 18.01
C LYS A 43 -6.33 -23.54 19.05
N ASP A 44 -7.61 -23.79 18.84
CA ASP A 44 -8.65 -23.43 19.79
C ASP A 44 -8.79 -24.47 20.93
N GLN A 45 -9.70 -24.20 21.87
CA GLN A 45 -9.96 -25.07 23.03
C GLN A 45 -10.50 -26.45 22.63
N SER A 46 -11.15 -26.57 21.47
CA SER A 46 -11.63 -27.85 20.92
C SER A 46 -10.52 -28.65 20.25
N GLY A 47 -9.34 -28.04 20.08
CA GLY A 47 -8.19 -28.61 19.41
C GLY A 47 -8.18 -28.38 17.90
N LYS A 48 -9.12 -27.60 17.35
CA LYS A 48 -9.16 -27.26 15.93
C LYS A 48 -8.09 -26.21 15.62
N VAL A 49 -7.32 -26.46 14.57
CA VAL A 49 -6.32 -25.52 14.06
C VAL A 49 -6.92 -24.69 12.93
N SER A 50 -6.68 -23.38 12.97
CA SER A 50 -7.13 -22.44 11.93
C SER A 50 -6.25 -21.19 11.88
N LEU A 51 -6.27 -20.48 10.77
CA LEU A 51 -5.71 -19.15 10.61
C LEU A 51 -6.38 -18.20 11.61
N ASP A 52 -5.56 -17.49 12.38
CA ASP A 52 -6.03 -16.45 13.29
C ASP A 52 -6.72 -15.33 12.50
N ILE A 53 -7.99 -15.09 12.82
CA ILE A 53 -8.81 -14.04 12.20
C ILE A 53 -8.21 -12.64 12.38
N LYS A 54 -7.37 -12.44 13.39
CA LYS A 54 -6.68 -11.16 13.66
C LYS A 54 -5.38 -11.02 12.87
N HIS A 55 -4.87 -12.11 12.29
CA HIS A 55 -3.60 -12.06 11.56
C HIS A 55 -3.77 -11.38 10.20
N LYS A 56 -2.75 -10.63 9.76
CA LYS A 56 -2.76 -9.90 8.48
C LYS A 56 -3.11 -10.76 7.26
N TYR A 57 -2.78 -12.06 7.29
CA TYR A 57 -3.13 -12.99 6.20
C TYR A 57 -4.64 -13.24 6.11
N HIS A 58 -5.38 -13.20 7.21
CA HIS A 58 -6.84 -13.32 7.15
C HIS A 58 -7.44 -12.10 6.44
N ALA A 59 -6.98 -10.90 6.79
CA ALA A 59 -7.38 -9.67 6.10
C ALA A 59 -7.02 -9.69 4.60
N GLN A 60 -5.83 -10.19 4.25
CA GLN A 60 -5.39 -10.38 2.87
C GLN A 60 -6.33 -11.32 2.10
N VAL A 61 -6.67 -12.47 2.66
CA VAL A 61 -7.59 -13.43 2.02
C VAL A 61 -8.98 -12.81 1.82
N GLN A 62 -9.55 -12.17 2.83
CA GLN A 62 -10.88 -11.55 2.71
C GLN A 62 -10.91 -10.41 1.68
N ALA A 63 -9.85 -9.61 1.58
CA ALA A 63 -9.71 -8.60 0.55
C ALA A 63 -9.66 -9.22 -0.86
N GLN A 64 -8.84 -10.27 -1.05
CA GLN A 64 -8.76 -10.98 -2.34
C GLN A 64 -10.10 -11.60 -2.74
N LEU A 65 -10.82 -12.22 -1.81
CA LEU A 65 -12.15 -12.80 -2.07
C LEU A 65 -13.15 -11.75 -2.53
N SER A 66 -13.13 -10.59 -1.90
CA SER A 66 -14.01 -9.48 -2.26
C SER A 66 -13.66 -8.87 -3.61
N ILE A 67 -12.36 -8.65 -3.89
CA ILE A 67 -11.89 -8.06 -5.15
C ILE A 67 -12.11 -9.00 -6.33
N CYS A 68 -11.88 -10.31 -6.15
CA CYS A 68 -12.00 -11.29 -7.22
C CYS A 68 -13.42 -11.87 -7.35
N GLU A 69 -14.36 -11.41 -6.52
CA GLU A 69 -15.74 -11.92 -6.45
C GLU A 69 -15.80 -13.45 -6.35
N ARG A 70 -15.02 -14.00 -5.40
CA ARG A 70 -14.97 -15.46 -5.15
C ARG A 70 -15.56 -15.83 -3.79
N PRO A 71 -16.30 -16.95 -3.70
CA PRO A 71 -16.95 -17.38 -2.47
C PRO A 71 -16.01 -17.97 -1.43
N TYR A 72 -14.85 -18.51 -1.84
CA TYR A 72 -13.89 -19.11 -0.92
C TYR A 72 -12.44 -19.07 -1.41
N CYS A 73 -11.51 -19.17 -0.46
CA CYS A 73 -10.09 -19.34 -0.69
C CYS A 73 -9.60 -20.56 0.10
N ASP A 74 -8.84 -21.45 -0.54
CA ASP A 74 -8.11 -22.49 0.16
C ASP A 74 -6.75 -21.91 0.60
N PHE A 75 -6.65 -21.61 1.90
CA PHE A 75 -5.43 -21.13 2.54
C PHE A 75 -4.54 -22.32 2.89
N ILE A 76 -3.30 -22.31 2.38
CA ILE A 76 -2.35 -23.41 2.50
C ILE A 76 -1.13 -22.93 3.27
N CYS A 77 -0.83 -23.59 4.38
CA CYS A 77 0.49 -23.50 5.01
C CYS A 77 1.33 -24.70 4.58
N TRP A 78 2.44 -24.44 3.89
CA TRP A 78 3.37 -25.47 3.43
C TRP A 78 4.68 -25.42 4.20
N THR A 79 5.21 -26.61 4.53
CA THR A 79 6.56 -26.85 5.05
C THR A 79 7.14 -28.10 4.40
N THR A 80 8.41 -28.44 4.67
CA THR A 80 9.01 -29.69 4.16
C THR A 80 8.37 -30.94 4.78
N GLU A 81 7.76 -30.80 5.96
CA GLU A 81 7.17 -31.92 6.71
C GLU A 81 5.65 -32.04 6.51
N GLY A 82 5.03 -31.17 5.69
CA GLY A 82 3.63 -31.35 5.31
C GLY A 82 2.89 -30.09 4.91
N ILE A 83 1.58 -30.26 4.77
CA ILE A 83 0.64 -29.20 4.39
C ILE A 83 -0.51 -29.11 5.38
N PHE A 84 -0.88 -27.88 5.72
CA PHE A 84 -2.14 -27.57 6.37
C PHE A 84 -3.01 -26.80 5.38
N VAL A 85 -4.28 -27.20 5.23
CA VAL A 85 -5.23 -26.56 4.33
C VAL A 85 -6.47 -26.16 5.11
N GLN A 86 -6.87 -24.89 4.97
CA GLN A 86 -8.14 -24.39 5.50
C GLN A 86 -8.90 -23.67 4.38
N ARG A 87 -10.14 -24.10 4.13
CA ARG A 87 -11.08 -23.32 3.32
C ARG A 87 -11.62 -22.16 4.13
N ILE A 88 -11.43 -20.95 3.62
CA ILE A 88 -11.93 -19.70 4.20
C ILE A 88 -13.04 -19.19 3.29
N ALA A 89 -14.24 -19.05 3.85
CA ALA A 89 -15.38 -18.45 3.16
C ALA A 89 -15.25 -16.91 3.13
N LYS A 90 -15.82 -16.28 2.10
CA LYS A 90 -15.95 -14.84 2.02
C LYS A 90 -16.84 -14.32 3.16
N ASP A 91 -16.35 -13.32 3.87
CA ASP A 91 -17.15 -12.47 4.75
C ASP A 91 -17.68 -11.30 3.91
N GLU A 92 -18.99 -11.33 3.62
CA GLU A 92 -19.67 -10.35 2.77
C GLU A 92 -19.58 -8.91 3.33
N ASP A 93 -19.38 -8.76 4.64
CA ASP A 93 -19.28 -7.47 5.27
C ASP A 93 -17.83 -6.99 5.42
N PHE A 94 -16.84 -7.86 5.19
CA PHE A 94 -15.45 -7.53 5.50
C PHE A 94 -15.00 -6.29 4.73
N LEU A 95 -15.21 -6.26 3.41
CA LEU A 95 -14.78 -5.13 2.59
C LEU A 95 -15.56 -3.87 2.94
N SER A 96 -16.88 -3.94 3.11
CA SER A 96 -17.72 -2.77 3.40
C SER A 96 -17.33 -2.11 4.73
N LYS A 97 -17.01 -2.91 5.77
CA LYS A 97 -16.52 -2.43 7.07
C LYS A 97 -15.20 -1.67 6.96
N HIS A 98 -14.30 -2.07 6.06
CA HIS A 98 -12.96 -1.47 5.92
C HIS A 98 -12.88 -0.38 4.84
N LEU A 99 -13.83 -0.35 3.90
CA LEU A 99 -13.80 0.53 2.73
C LEU A 99 -13.63 2.03 3.08
N PRO A 100 -14.28 2.59 4.12
CA PRO A 100 -14.08 3.99 4.48
C PRO A 100 -12.63 4.32 4.85
N GLN A 101 -11.98 3.44 5.62
CA GLN A 101 -10.60 3.63 6.06
C GLN A 101 -9.62 3.46 4.89
N LEU A 102 -9.87 2.48 4.02
CA LEU A 102 -9.06 2.26 2.81
C LEU A 102 -9.18 3.43 1.83
N LYS A 103 -10.39 3.97 1.62
CA LYS A 103 -10.62 5.17 0.80
C LYS A 103 -9.88 6.38 1.36
N ARG A 104 -9.96 6.59 2.68
CA ARG A 104 -9.23 7.67 3.34
C ARG A 104 -7.72 7.51 3.16
N TYR A 105 -7.19 6.31 3.40
CA TYR A 105 -5.77 6.02 3.20
C TYR A 105 -5.32 6.26 1.75
N PHE A 106 -6.13 5.82 0.78
CA PHE A 106 -5.88 6.06 -0.63
C PHE A 106 -5.80 7.56 -0.96
N ILE A 107 -6.79 8.36 -0.56
CA ILE A 107 -6.87 9.77 -0.91
C ILE A 107 -5.82 10.60 -0.17
N GLU A 108 -5.61 10.37 1.12
CA GLU A 108 -4.76 11.21 1.97
C GLU A 108 -3.27 10.85 1.88
N TYR A 109 -2.94 9.59 1.61
CA TYR A 109 -1.55 9.11 1.66
C TYR A 109 -1.10 8.52 0.33
N LEU A 110 -1.83 7.55 -0.23
CA LEU A 110 -1.34 6.84 -1.40
C LEU A 110 -1.37 7.70 -2.68
N LEU A 111 -2.47 8.43 -2.90
CA LEU A 111 -2.67 9.24 -4.10
C LEU A 111 -1.67 10.39 -4.22
N PRO A 112 -1.37 11.17 -3.15
CA PRO A 112 -0.28 12.15 -3.19
C PRO A 112 1.06 11.52 -3.56
N GLU A 113 1.39 10.34 -3.01
CA GLU A 113 2.65 9.66 -3.32
C GLU A 113 2.71 9.18 -4.77
N ILE A 114 1.62 8.64 -5.30
CA ILE A 114 1.53 8.23 -6.71
C ILE A 114 1.69 9.44 -7.64
N LEU A 115 1.09 10.59 -7.32
CA LEU A 115 1.11 11.77 -8.18
C LEU A 115 2.42 12.58 -8.09
N THR A 116 3.05 12.58 -6.92
CA THR A 116 4.23 13.44 -6.64
C THR A 116 5.54 12.66 -6.60
N HIS A 117 5.49 11.33 -6.52
CA HIS A 117 6.65 10.45 -6.39
C HIS A 117 7.59 10.81 -5.22
N ARG A 118 7.10 11.49 -4.18
CA ARG A 118 7.91 12.00 -3.06
C ARG A 118 8.76 10.90 -2.40
N LEU A 119 8.23 9.69 -2.23
CA LEU A 119 8.95 8.54 -1.67
C LEU A 119 9.97 7.86 -2.61
N LEU A 120 9.89 8.06 -3.93
CA LEU A 120 10.89 7.50 -4.86
C LEU A 120 12.17 8.34 -4.90
N VAL A 121 12.04 9.65 -4.64
CA VAL A 121 13.16 10.59 -4.58
C VAL A 121 14.11 10.28 -3.40
N SER A 122 13.67 9.55 -2.37
CA SER A 122 14.53 9.23 -1.22
C SER A 122 15.50 8.05 -1.45
N SER A 123 15.54 7.47 -2.66
CA SER A 123 16.38 6.30 -2.97
C SER A 123 17.52 6.56 -3.96
N GLU A 124 17.59 7.77 -4.52
CA GLU A 124 18.76 8.21 -5.28
C GLU A 124 19.69 8.96 -4.32
N GLU A 125 20.90 8.45 -4.12
CA GLU A 125 21.94 9.23 -3.46
C GLU A 125 22.14 10.56 -4.22
N PRO A 126 22.10 11.72 -3.54
CA PRO A 126 22.23 12.99 -4.22
C PRO A 126 23.65 13.16 -4.75
N CYS A 127 23.81 13.25 -6.07
CA CYS A 127 24.95 13.93 -6.66
C CYS A 127 24.92 15.39 -6.23
N SER A 128 25.66 15.71 -5.15
CA SER A 128 26.08 17.04 -4.72
C SER A 128 25.22 18.22 -5.19
N ALA A 129 24.04 18.38 -4.60
CA ALA A 129 23.31 19.65 -4.64
C ALA A 129 22.86 20.00 -3.21
N SER A 130 23.19 21.22 -2.79
CA SER A 130 22.88 21.80 -1.49
C SER A 130 21.39 21.73 -1.17
N ILE A 131 21.07 21.38 0.08
CA ILE A 131 19.70 21.19 0.62
C ILE A 131 18.84 22.50 0.58
N ASN A 132 19.39 23.62 0.13
CA ASN A 132 18.75 24.94 0.22
C ASN A 132 18.01 25.41 -1.04
N ASP A 133 18.03 24.65 -2.15
CA ASP A 133 17.63 25.19 -3.47
C ASP A 133 16.40 24.48 -4.06
N VAL A 134 15.36 24.26 -3.24
CA VAL A 134 14.08 23.72 -3.74
C VAL A 134 13.20 24.85 -4.25
N TYR A 135 13.24 25.08 -5.56
CA TYR A 135 12.40 26.05 -6.23
C TYR A 135 11.28 25.42 -7.05
N CYS A 136 10.24 26.21 -7.32
CA CYS A 136 9.13 25.91 -8.21
C CYS A 136 8.25 24.70 -7.82
N LEU A 137 7.12 24.55 -8.52
CA LEU A 137 6.25 23.38 -8.39
C LEU A 137 6.91 22.09 -8.89
N CYS A 138 7.91 22.20 -9.78
CA CYS A 138 8.59 21.04 -10.35
C CYS A 138 9.72 20.48 -9.48
N ARG A 139 10.13 21.20 -8.42
CA ARG A 139 11.21 20.81 -7.48
C ARG A 139 12.53 20.45 -8.14
N LYS A 140 12.81 21.05 -9.29
CA LYS A 140 14.10 20.97 -9.96
C LYS A 140 14.96 22.18 -9.56
N GLU A 141 16.25 22.08 -9.83
CA GLU A 141 17.21 23.18 -9.68
C GLU A 141 16.78 24.46 -10.44
N GLU A 142 17.44 25.56 -10.16
CA GLU A 142 17.25 26.80 -10.93
C GLU A 142 17.68 26.58 -12.39
N TYR A 143 16.77 26.83 -13.32
CA TYR A 143 17.07 26.86 -14.75
C TYR A 143 16.15 27.83 -15.48
N GLY A 144 16.67 28.51 -16.49
CA GLY A 144 15.89 29.46 -17.28
C GLY A 144 15.38 30.67 -16.48
N GLU A 145 14.35 31.35 -17.00
CA GLU A 145 13.76 32.52 -16.35
C GLU A 145 12.82 32.11 -15.20
N MET A 146 12.95 32.79 -14.07
CA MET A 146 12.16 32.54 -12.88
C MET A 146 11.39 33.78 -12.42
N ILE A 147 10.28 33.55 -11.72
CA ILE A 147 9.41 34.59 -11.15
C ILE A 147 9.16 34.31 -9.67
N ALA A 148 9.24 35.37 -8.85
CA ALA A 148 8.92 35.32 -7.42
C ALA A 148 7.43 35.58 -7.18
N CYS A 149 6.85 34.88 -6.21
CA CYS A 149 5.49 35.11 -5.73
C CYS A 149 5.44 36.29 -4.76
N ASP A 150 4.58 37.28 -5.01
CA ASP A 150 4.41 38.46 -4.16
C ASP A 150 3.70 38.20 -2.82
N ASN A 151 3.32 36.96 -2.53
CA ASN A 151 2.82 36.61 -1.21
C ASN A 151 4.00 36.32 -0.27
N SER A 152 4.21 37.18 0.74
CA SER A 152 5.25 37.06 1.75
C SER A 152 5.17 35.79 2.61
N SER A 153 4.05 35.06 2.56
CA SER A 153 3.86 33.77 3.24
C SER A 153 3.88 32.57 2.26
N CYS A 154 4.40 32.77 1.04
CA CYS A 154 4.57 31.70 0.06
C CYS A 154 5.74 30.81 0.46
N THR A 155 5.51 29.51 0.61
CA THR A 155 6.54 28.55 1.04
C THR A 155 7.54 28.15 -0.04
N VAL A 156 7.26 28.45 -1.32
CA VAL A 156 8.09 28.04 -2.47
C VAL A 156 8.83 29.24 -3.07
N GLU A 157 8.27 30.45 -2.91
CA GLU A 157 8.83 31.75 -3.31
C GLU A 157 9.11 31.92 -4.81
N TRP A 158 9.92 31.07 -5.43
CA TRP A 158 10.39 31.16 -6.81
C TRP A 158 9.83 30.06 -7.71
N PHE A 159 9.53 30.40 -8.96
CA PHE A 159 8.94 29.49 -9.93
C PHE A 159 9.54 29.69 -11.32
N HIS A 160 9.86 28.62 -12.06
CA HIS A 160 10.21 28.74 -13.48
C HIS A 160 9.02 29.27 -14.27
N MET A 161 9.25 30.24 -15.15
CA MET A 161 8.20 30.86 -15.96
C MET A 161 7.45 29.82 -16.82
N ASP A 162 8.17 28.86 -17.41
CA ASP A 162 7.59 27.76 -18.19
C ASP A 162 6.66 26.85 -17.37
N CYS A 163 7.03 26.60 -16.11
CA CYS A 163 6.25 25.79 -15.19
C CYS A 163 4.92 26.48 -14.80
N VAL A 164 4.90 27.81 -14.77
CA VAL A 164 3.70 28.62 -14.49
C VAL A 164 3.06 29.21 -15.74
N LYS A 165 3.47 28.74 -16.93
CA LYS A 165 2.93 29.14 -18.24
C LYS A 165 2.99 30.65 -18.48
N LEU A 166 4.10 31.25 -18.07
CA LEU A 166 4.46 32.61 -18.40
C LEU A 166 5.55 32.60 -19.46
N ASN A 167 5.39 33.46 -20.47
CA ASN A 167 6.45 33.71 -21.46
C ASN A 167 7.14 35.06 -21.23
N LYS A 168 6.58 35.90 -20.33
CA LYS A 168 7.10 37.21 -19.92
C LYS A 168 6.65 37.51 -18.50
N ALA A 169 7.47 38.27 -17.76
CA ALA A 169 7.09 38.82 -16.47
C ALA A 169 5.81 39.66 -16.58
N PRO A 170 4.77 39.39 -15.77
CA PRO A 170 3.57 40.22 -15.67
C PRO A 170 3.90 41.63 -15.20
N LYS A 171 3.09 42.61 -15.62
CA LYS A 171 3.17 43.97 -15.05
C LYS A 171 2.44 44.00 -13.71
N GLY A 172 3.16 44.36 -12.65
CA GLY A 172 2.61 44.42 -11.29
C GLY A 172 2.73 43.09 -10.54
N LYS A 173 1.96 42.96 -9.46
CA LYS A 173 2.06 41.82 -8.55
C LYS A 173 1.65 40.50 -9.22
N TRP A 174 2.43 39.46 -9.00
CA TRP A 174 2.13 38.10 -9.43
C TRP A 174 2.10 37.13 -8.25
N PHE A 175 1.06 36.30 -8.23
CA PHE A 175 0.91 35.24 -7.24
C PHE A 175 0.97 33.87 -7.92
N CYS A 176 1.58 32.88 -7.26
CA CYS A 176 1.67 31.52 -7.79
C CYS A 176 0.30 30.80 -7.79
N PRO A 177 0.13 29.69 -8.52
CA PRO A 177 -1.14 28.96 -8.59
C PRO A 177 -1.71 28.55 -7.23
N THR A 178 -0.86 28.33 -6.23
CA THR A 178 -1.26 28.00 -4.86
C THR A 178 -1.75 29.22 -4.10
N CYS A 179 -1.06 30.37 -4.24
CA CYS A 179 -1.43 31.60 -3.55
C CYS A 179 -2.63 32.33 -4.18
N ARG A 180 -2.92 32.09 -5.48
CA ARG A 180 -4.13 32.61 -6.14
C ARG A 180 -5.44 31.97 -5.68
N LYS A 181 -5.39 30.77 -5.08
CA LYS A 181 -6.55 30.01 -4.63
C LYS A 181 -6.96 30.30 -3.19
N LYS A 182 -6.19 31.13 -2.48
CA LYS A 182 -6.47 31.61 -1.12
C LYS A 182 -7.04 33.01 -1.20
#